data_AF-A0A9W8KVL4-F1
#
_entry.id   AF-A0A9W8KVL4-F1
#
_cell.length_a   1.000
_cell.length_b   1.000
_cell.length_c   1.000
_cell.angle_alpha   90.00
_cell.angle_beta   90.00
_cell.angle_gamma   90.00
#
_symmetry.space_group_name_H-M   'P 1'
#
loop_
_entity.id
_entity.type
_entity.pdbx_description
1 polymer ?
#
loop_
_entity_poly.entity_id
_entity_poly.type
_entity_poly.pdbx_seq_one_letter_code
_entity_poly.pdbx_strand_id
1 'polypeptide(L)'
;FVTDDKGGYNRCHFWSNFEIGSLDFLRSEKYLAYFDHLDRAGGFFYERWGDAPVHSLGVAMFLNKNDVHWFEDIGYYHGPLWNCPKGELNKNKKCWCPEEESIEIKNKAWSCTLDFVALSNP
;
A
#
# COMPACT_ATOMS: atom_id res chain seq x y z
N PHE A 1 -6.87 -0.58 8.48
CA PHE A 1 -6.46 -0.44 7.07
C PHE A 1 -6.86 -1.66 6.26
N VAL A 2 -6.38 -2.88 6.58
CA VAL A 2 -6.71 -4.09 5.80
C VAL A 2 -7.98 -4.84 6.26
N THR A 3 -8.53 -4.53 7.44
CA THR A 3 -9.71 -5.22 7.99
C THR A 3 -10.97 -4.38 7.91
N ASP A 4 -12.12 -5.04 7.73
CA ASP A 4 -13.45 -4.45 7.90
C ASP A 4 -13.94 -4.54 9.36
N ASP A 5 -15.10 -3.94 9.64
CA ASP A 5 -15.71 -3.90 10.99
C ASP A 5 -16.10 -5.28 11.54
N LYS A 6 -16.14 -6.31 10.70
CA LYS A 6 -16.45 -7.71 11.07
C LYS A 6 -15.18 -8.54 11.23
N GLY A 7 -13.99 -7.94 11.08
CA GLY A 7 -12.70 -8.63 11.13
C GLY A 7 -12.35 -9.38 9.84
N GLY A 8 -13.10 -9.20 8.77
CA GLY A 8 -12.78 -9.72 7.44
C GLY A 8 -11.75 -8.86 6.70
N TYR A 9 -11.15 -9.40 5.64
CA TYR A 9 -10.26 -8.63 4.77
C TYR A 9 -11.07 -7.67 3.88
N ASN A 10 -10.85 -6.36 4.02
CA ASN A 10 -11.57 -5.33 3.25
C ASN A 10 -11.03 -5.12 1.83
N ARG A 11 -9.96 -5.84 1.46
CA ARG A 11 -9.24 -5.82 0.17
C ARG A 11 -8.32 -4.61 -0.07
N CYS A 12 -8.15 -3.74 0.91
CA CYS A 12 -7.15 -2.67 0.85
C CYS A 12 -5.73 -3.22 0.93
N HIS A 13 -4.86 -2.69 0.06
CA HIS A 13 -3.45 -3.02 0.00
C HIS A 13 -2.66 -1.83 -0.57
N PHE A 14 -1.37 -1.75 -0.26
CA PHE A 14 -0.42 -0.88 -0.94
C PHE A 14 -0.08 -1.44 -2.30
N TRP A 15 0.14 -0.58 -3.29
CA TRP A 15 0.34 -1.00 -4.67
C TRP A 15 1.82 -1.24 -4.97
N SER A 16 2.21 -2.51 -5.07
CA SER A 16 3.62 -2.93 -5.05
C SER A 16 4.44 -2.60 -6.30
N ASN A 17 3.83 -2.04 -7.34
CA ASN A 17 4.59 -1.53 -8.48
C ASN A 17 5.49 -0.32 -8.13
N PHE A 18 5.23 0.33 -7.00
CA PHE A 18 6.10 1.30 -6.38
C PHE A 18 6.28 1.00 -4.90
N GLU A 19 7.47 0.53 -4.51
CA GLU A 19 7.84 0.29 -3.12
C GLU A 19 9.25 0.81 -2.86
N ILE A 20 9.41 1.52 -1.74
CA ILE A 20 10.70 1.80 -1.13
C ILE A 20 10.62 1.21 0.27
N GLY A 21 11.25 0.06 0.48
CA GLY A 21 11.15 -0.70 1.72
C GLY A 21 12.48 -1.31 2.13
N SER A 22 12.59 -1.65 3.42
CA SER A 22 13.77 -2.34 3.94
C SER A 22 13.72 -3.83 3.58
N LEU A 23 14.77 -4.33 2.94
CA LEU A 23 14.91 -5.77 2.68
C LEU A 23 15.07 -6.58 3.97
N ASP A 24 15.49 -5.96 5.08
CA ASP A 24 15.61 -6.65 6.36
C ASP A 24 14.24 -7.08 6.91
N PHE A 25 13.18 -6.31 6.61
CA PHE A 25 11.81 -6.72 6.91
C PHE A 25 11.42 -7.98 6.13
N LEU A 26 11.66 -8.00 4.82
CA LEU A 26 11.35 -9.15 3.97
C LEU A 26 12.20 -10.39 4.31
N ARG A 27 13.38 -10.19 4.88
CA ARG A 27 14.27 -11.25 5.39
C ARG A 27 14.00 -11.62 6.85
N SER A 28 13.09 -10.93 7.52
CA SER A 28 12.77 -11.23 8.92
C SER A 28 12.12 -12.60 9.07
N GLU A 29 12.33 -13.24 10.22
CA GLU A 29 11.76 -14.55 10.53
C GLU A 29 10.22 -14.56 10.40
N LYS A 30 9.56 -13.49 10.86
CA LYS A 30 8.09 -13.37 10.79
C LYS A 30 7.59 -13.33 9.35
N TYR A 31 8.22 -12.53 8.49
CA TYR A 31 7.81 -12.42 7.10
C TYR A 31 8.08 -13.71 6.32
N LEU A 32 9.24 -14.34 6.54
CA LEU A 32 9.58 -15.60 5.88
C LEU A 32 8.66 -16.74 6.32
N ALA A 33 8.30 -16.83 7.61
CA ALA A 33 7.35 -17.83 8.10
C ALA A 33 5.94 -17.61 7.51
N TYR A 34 5.51 -16.35 7.40
CA TYR A 34 4.25 -15.99 6.73
C TYR A 34 4.26 -16.38 5.25
N PHE A 35 5.34 -16.08 4.53
CA PHE A 35 5.46 -16.42 3.12
C PHE A 35 5.49 -17.94 2.89
N ASP A 36 6.26 -18.71 3.69
CA ASP A 36 6.29 -20.18 3.62
C ASP A 36 4.91 -20.79 3.88
N HIS A 37 4.13 -20.22 4.81
CA HIS A 37 2.75 -20.64 5.03
C HIS A 37 1.87 -20.44 3.78
N LEU A 38 1.96 -19.28 3.12
CA LEU A 38 1.18 -19.00 1.91
C LEU A 38 1.61 -19.86 0.73
N ASP A 39 2.91 -20.09 0.55
CA ASP A 39 3.45 -20.93 -0.52
C ASP A 39 2.91 -22.37 -0.40
N ARG A 40 2.94 -22.93 0.81
CA ARG A 40 2.36 -24.26 1.09
C ARG A 40 0.85 -24.32 0.92
N ALA A 41 0.13 -23.22 1.17
CA ALA A 41 -1.30 -23.13 0.95
C ALA A 41 -1.66 -23.16 -0.56
N GLY A 42 -0.71 -22.80 -1.44
CA GLY A 42 -0.84 -22.95 -2.89
C GLY A 42 -1.70 -21.88 -3.58
N GLY A 43 -2.17 -20.86 -2.87
CA GLY A 43 -3.05 -19.82 -3.42
C GLY A 43 -2.40 -18.96 -4.51
N PHE A 44 -1.08 -18.95 -4.63
CA PHE A 44 -0.38 -18.35 -5.77
C PHE A 44 -0.71 -19.03 -7.10
N PHE A 45 -0.96 -20.35 -7.10
CA PHE A 45 -1.23 -21.15 -8.30
C PHE A 45 -2.69 -21.58 -8.43
N TYR A 46 -3.32 -21.96 -7.32
CA TYR A 46 -4.72 -22.38 -7.30
C TYR A 46 -5.69 -21.20 -7.26
N GLU A 47 -5.21 -20.03 -6.84
CA GLU A 47 -5.92 -18.76 -6.98
C GLU A 47 -5.07 -17.78 -7.82
N ARG A 48 -5.01 -16.52 -7.41
CA ARG A 48 -4.18 -15.48 -8.05
C ARG A 48 -3.74 -14.46 -7.03
N TRP A 49 -3.13 -14.92 -5.95
CA TRP A 49 -2.59 -14.05 -4.91
C TRP A 49 -1.47 -13.19 -5.51
N GLY A 50 -1.72 -11.89 -5.62
CA GLY A 50 -0.70 -10.93 -6.02
C GLY A 50 0.25 -10.64 -4.88
N ASP A 51 1.47 -10.23 -5.21
CA ASP A 51 2.46 -9.75 -4.26
C ASP A 51 1.96 -8.52 -3.47
N ALA A 52 1.24 -7.59 -4.11
CA ALA A 52 0.71 -6.39 -3.47
C ALA A 52 -0.15 -6.67 -2.20
N PRO A 53 -1.21 -7.51 -2.24
CA PRO A 53 -1.93 -7.89 -1.02
C PRO A 53 -1.10 -8.73 -0.05
N VAL A 54 -0.18 -9.58 -0.52
CA VAL A 54 0.70 -10.38 0.35
C VAL A 54 1.65 -9.49 1.15
N HIS A 55 2.35 -8.56 0.49
CA HIS A 55 3.23 -7.58 1.13
C HIS A 55 2.44 -6.73 2.13
N SER A 56 1.27 -6.24 1.74
CA SER A 56 0.44 -5.37 2.56
C SER A 56 -0.09 -6.04 3.82
N LEU A 57 -0.51 -7.31 3.72
CA LEU A 57 -0.92 -8.09 4.89
C LEU A 57 0.28 -8.35 5.82
N GLY A 58 1.44 -8.71 5.26
CA GLY A 58 2.68 -8.85 6.04
C GLY A 58 3.05 -7.57 6.79
N VAL A 59 3.01 -6.41 6.11
CA VAL A 59 3.25 -5.10 6.71
C VAL A 59 2.24 -4.80 7.82
N ALA A 60 0.95 -5.00 7.55
CA ALA A 60 -0.12 -4.72 8.51
C ALA A 60 -0.07 -5.61 9.76
N MET A 61 0.46 -6.82 9.66
CA MET A 61 0.59 -7.76 10.79
C MET A 61 1.86 -7.55 11.62
N PHE A 62 2.96 -7.13 10.99
CA PHE A 62 4.29 -7.24 11.61
C PHE A 62 5.02 -5.92 11.83
N LEU A 63 4.53 -4.80 11.27
CA LEU A 63 5.10 -3.46 11.47
C LEU A 63 4.13 -2.55 12.22
N ASN A 64 4.68 -1.53 12.90
CA ASN A 64 3.84 -0.48 13.47
C ASN A 64 3.44 0.51 12.37
N LYS A 65 2.34 1.25 12.59
CA LYS A 65 1.90 2.30 11.66
C LYS A 65 3.00 3.33 11.36
N ASN A 66 3.82 3.66 12.37
CA ASN A 66 4.92 4.62 12.26
C ASN A 66 6.10 4.12 11.42
N ASP A 67 6.20 2.81 11.19
CA ASP A 67 7.24 2.20 10.34
C ASP A 67 6.85 2.24 8.85
N VAL A 68 5.62 2.66 8.52
CA VAL A 68 5.07 2.65 7.16
C VAL A 68 4.78 4.07 6.70
N HIS A 69 5.42 4.49 5.61
CA HIS A 69 5.35 5.85 5.09
C HIS A 69 4.61 5.93 3.76
N TRP A 70 3.70 6.89 3.63
CA TRP A 70 3.14 7.27 2.33
C TRP A 70 3.89 8.50 1.81
N PHE A 71 4.58 8.33 0.69
CA PHE A 71 5.27 9.40 -0.02
C PHE A 71 4.26 10.29 -0.77
N GLU A 72 3.57 11.17 -0.03
CA GLU A 72 2.62 12.14 -0.58
C GLU A 72 3.29 13.15 -1.56
N ASP A 73 4.62 13.25 -1.51
CA ASP A 73 5.43 14.25 -2.20
C ASP A 73 6.15 13.72 -3.46
N ILE A 74 5.93 12.46 -3.84
CA ILE A 74 6.45 11.84 -5.06
C ILE A 74 5.33 11.72 -6.12
N GLY A 75 5.49 12.43 -7.24
CA GLY A 75 4.64 12.24 -8.41
C GLY A 75 4.90 10.88 -9.07
N TYR A 76 3.91 10.01 -9.12
CA TYR A 76 4.04 8.66 -9.68
C TYR A 76 2.83 8.28 -10.53
N TYR A 77 3.09 7.53 -11.61
CA TYR A 77 2.07 6.96 -12.48
C TYR A 77 2.38 5.53 -12.83
N HIS A 78 1.38 4.68 -12.64
CA HIS A 78 1.32 3.38 -13.27
C HIS A 78 -0.11 3.21 -13.76
N GLY A 79 -0.29 2.96 -15.05
CA GLY A 79 -1.62 2.98 -15.65
C GLY A 79 -2.60 2.05 -14.92
N PRO A 80 -3.82 2.51 -14.57
CA PRO A 80 -4.42 3.82 -14.87
C PRO A 80 -4.34 4.88 -13.74
N LEU A 81 -3.51 4.69 -12.71
CA LEU A 81 -3.61 5.41 -11.44
C LEU A 81 -2.43 6.39 -11.22
N TRP A 82 -2.74 7.55 -10.66
CA TRP A 82 -1.79 8.59 -10.30
C TRP A 82 -1.65 8.74 -8.78
N ASN A 83 -0.44 9.05 -8.32
CA ASN A 83 -0.17 9.74 -7.06
C ASN A 83 0.42 11.11 -7.42
N CYS A 84 -0.29 12.20 -7.12
CA CYS A 84 0.15 13.55 -7.44
C CYS A 84 0.27 14.39 -6.16
N PRO A 85 1.47 14.95 -5.88
CA PRO A 85 1.66 15.89 -4.78
C PRO A 85 0.70 17.07 -4.84
N LYS A 86 0.40 17.68 -3.69
CA LYS A 86 -0.61 18.74 -3.56
C LYS A 86 -0.04 20.11 -3.26
N GLY A 87 -0.77 21.14 -3.65
CA GLY A 87 -0.51 22.54 -3.31
C GLY A 87 0.92 22.95 -3.65
N GLU A 88 1.64 23.48 -2.66
CA GLU A 88 3.00 23.97 -2.86
C GLU A 88 3.99 22.86 -3.22
N LEU A 89 3.76 21.59 -2.83
CA LEU A 89 4.61 20.47 -3.26
C LEU A 89 4.49 20.25 -4.76
N ASN A 90 3.28 20.35 -5.31
CA ASN A 90 3.04 20.23 -6.75
C ASN A 90 3.74 21.37 -7.53
N LYS A 91 3.46 22.61 -7.11
CA LYS A 91 3.97 23.82 -7.76
C LYS A 91 5.51 23.91 -7.71
N ASN A 92 6.09 23.63 -6.54
CA ASN A 92 7.53 23.83 -6.32
C ASN A 92 8.39 22.70 -6.91
N LYS A 93 7.86 21.47 -7.02
CA LYS A 93 8.59 20.32 -7.61
C LYS A 93 8.38 20.16 -9.11
N LYS A 94 7.71 21.10 -9.79
CA LYS A 94 7.39 21.04 -11.24
C LYS A 94 6.67 19.75 -11.62
N CYS A 95 5.72 19.30 -10.78
CA CYS A 95 4.93 18.11 -11.09
C CYS A 95 4.16 18.30 -12.40
N TRP A 96 4.15 17.27 -13.25
CA TRP A 96 3.41 17.30 -14.51
C TRP A 96 1.94 16.93 -14.35
N CYS A 97 1.63 16.10 -13.35
CA CYS A 97 0.30 15.52 -13.23
C CYS A 97 -0.67 16.46 -12.50
N PRO A 98 -1.96 16.49 -12.90
CA PRO A 98 -2.98 17.28 -12.22
C PRO A 98 -3.26 16.74 -10.82
N GLU A 99 -3.44 17.62 -9.84
CA GLU A 99 -3.67 17.22 -8.44
C GLU A 99 -4.95 16.39 -8.30
N GLU A 100 -5.99 16.75 -9.04
CA GLU A 100 -7.30 16.11 -9.07
C GLU A 100 -7.28 14.69 -9.66
N GLU A 101 -6.24 14.34 -10.41
CA GLU A 101 -6.08 13.02 -11.03
C GLU A 101 -5.53 11.98 -10.05
N SER A 102 -4.97 12.42 -8.92
CA SER A 102 -4.46 11.53 -7.89
C SER A 102 -5.56 10.64 -7.33
N ILE A 103 -5.24 9.36 -7.08
CA ILE A 103 -6.21 8.30 -6.83
C ILE A 103 -7.11 8.57 -5.62
N GLU A 104 -6.56 9.13 -4.56
CA GLU A 104 -7.28 9.50 -3.33
C GLU A 104 -8.27 10.66 -3.52
N ILE A 105 -8.15 11.41 -4.63
CA ILE A 105 -9.13 12.44 -5.02
C ILE A 105 -10.08 11.90 -6.08
N LYS A 106 -9.54 11.39 -7.19
CA LYS A 106 -10.32 10.97 -8.36
C LYS A 106 -11.23 9.78 -8.09
N ASN A 107 -10.73 8.80 -7.33
CA ASN A 107 -11.40 7.52 -7.10
C ASN A 107 -11.48 7.19 -5.61
N LYS A 108 -12.03 8.11 -4.81
CA LYS A 108 -12.15 7.97 -3.34
C LYS A 108 -12.70 6.63 -2.86
N ALA A 109 -13.71 6.10 -3.55
CA ALA A 109 -14.33 4.82 -3.16
C ALA A 109 -13.45 3.58 -3.43
N TRP A 110 -12.41 3.72 -4.26
CA TRP A 110 -11.49 2.64 -4.64
C TRP A 110 -10.09 2.83 -4.05
N SER A 111 -9.75 4.05 -3.65
CA SER A 111 -8.49 4.35 -2.97
C SER A 111 -8.58 4.02 -1.49
N CYS A 112 -7.57 3.34 -0.96
CA CYS A 112 -7.44 3.13 0.48
C CYS A 112 -6.44 4.10 1.14
N THR A 113 -5.93 5.10 0.40
CA THR A 113 -4.92 6.04 0.90
C THR A 113 -5.41 6.81 2.12
N LEU A 114 -6.63 7.37 2.05
CA LEU A 114 -7.16 8.16 3.17
C LEU A 114 -7.49 7.30 4.39
N ASP A 115 -7.93 6.05 4.18
CA ASP A 115 -8.15 5.10 5.27
C ASP A 115 -6.85 4.74 5.99
N PHE A 116 -5.74 4.62 5.25
CA PHE A 116 -4.42 4.43 5.84
C PHE A 116 -3.95 5.66 6.62
N VAL A 117 -4.12 6.87 6.07
CA VAL A 117 -3.69 8.12 6.73
C VAL A 117 -4.52 8.40 7.99
N ALA A 118 -5.80 8.04 8.00
CA ALA A 118 -6.69 8.23 9.14
C ALA A 118 -6.42 7.27 10.31
N LEU A 119 -5.59 6.23 10.14
CA LEU A 119 -5.22 5.36 11.24
C LEU A 119 -4.47 6.15 12.33
N SER A 120 -4.91 5.97 13.57
CA SER A 120 -4.16 6.49 14.72
C SER A 120 -2.81 5.80 14.82
N ASN A 121 -1.77 6.57 15.16
CA ASN A 121 -0.50 5.99 15.56
C ASN A 121 -0.70 5.24 16.89
N PRO A 122 -0.11 4.05 17.06
CA PRO A 122 -0.18 3.29 18.31
C PRO A 122 0.44 4.06 19.48
#